data_AF-Q3YI71-F1
#
_entry.id   AF-Q3YI71-F1
#
_cell.length_a   1.000
_cell.length_b   1.000
_cell.length_c   1.000
_cell.angle_alpha   90.00
_cell.angle_beta   90.00
_cell.angle_gamma   90.00
#
_symmetry.space_group_name_H-M   'P 1'
#
loop_
_entity.id
_entity.type
_entity.pdbx_description
1 polymer ?
#
loop_
_entity_poly.entity_id
_entity_poly.type
_entity_poly.pdbx_seq_one_letter_code
_entity_poly.pdbx_strand_id
1 'polypeptide(L)'
;KPSSGEIYNVVDDDPAPREEVFEYALELIVKRWPGIINTKPFPFLYESREESSLRGEKRVRNEHMKNKLGVKLIYPSYKSGLQSIVENMDNPF
;
A
#
# COMPACT_ATOMS: atom_id res chain seq x y z
N LYS A 1 22.21 -5.90 -13.46
CA LYS A 1 22.67 -6.58 -12.22
C LYS A 1 23.02 -5.50 -11.20
N PRO A 2 22.69 -5.67 -9.91
CA PRO A 2 23.06 -4.70 -8.87
C PRO A 2 24.59 -4.65 -8.71
N SER A 3 25.13 -3.47 -8.41
CA SER A 3 26.56 -3.25 -8.18
C SER A 3 26.84 -3.12 -6.68
N SER A 4 28.05 -3.48 -6.23
CA SER A 4 28.43 -3.37 -4.83
C SER A 4 28.35 -1.91 -4.35
N GLY A 5 27.70 -1.68 -3.21
CA GLY A 5 27.55 -0.36 -2.60
C GLY A 5 26.39 0.50 -3.13
N GLU A 6 25.63 0.05 -4.14
CA GLU A 6 24.45 0.77 -4.61
C GLU A 6 23.24 0.57 -3.66
N ILE A 7 22.48 1.64 -3.43
CA ILE A 7 21.25 1.62 -2.62
C ILE A 7 20.05 1.85 -3.53
N TYR A 8 19.01 1.04 -3.33
CA TYR A 8 17.78 1.07 -4.10
C TYR A 8 16.57 1.22 -3.19
N ASN A 9 15.72 2.19 -3.49
CA ASN A 9 14.40 2.26 -2.88
C ASN A 9 13.49 1.25 -3.56
N VAL A 10 12.89 0.36 -2.77
CA VAL A 10 11.91 -0.62 -3.22
C VAL A 10 10.55 -0.19 -2.69
N VAL A 11 9.87 0.62 -3.48
CA VAL A 11 8.52 1.13 -3.22
C VAL A 11 7.74 1.09 -4.54
N ASP A 12 6.42 1.19 -4.47
CA ASP A 12 5.56 1.30 -5.66
C ASP A 12 5.69 2.69 -6.32
N ASP A 13 4.88 2.95 -7.35
CA ASP A 13 4.87 4.21 -8.10
C ASP A 13 3.88 5.24 -7.54
N ASP A 14 3.07 4.85 -6.55
CA ASP A 14 1.90 5.59 -6.09
C ASP A 14 1.96 5.90 -4.59
N PRO A 15 2.83 6.85 -4.19
CA PRO A 15 2.88 7.30 -2.81
C PRO A 15 1.58 8.01 -2.42
N ALA A 16 0.83 7.38 -1.52
CA ALA A 16 -0.45 7.85 -1.00
C ALA A 16 -0.40 8.06 0.53
N PRO A 17 -1.22 8.98 1.09
CA PRO A 17 -1.48 9.04 2.52
C PRO A 17 -1.98 7.70 3.05
N ARG A 18 -1.61 7.37 4.29
CA ARG A 18 -1.98 6.10 4.91
C ARG A 18 -3.50 5.92 4.97
N GLU A 19 -4.22 7.01 5.16
CA GLU A 19 -5.67 7.02 5.31
C GLU A 19 -6.37 6.67 4.01
N GLU A 20 -5.90 7.19 2.88
CA GLU A 20 -6.42 6.80 1.57
C GLU A 20 -6.23 5.30 1.29
N VAL A 21 -5.08 4.74 1.69
CA VAL A 21 -4.79 3.31 1.53
C VAL A 21 -5.77 2.47 2.37
N PHE A 22 -6.04 2.88 3.62
CA PHE A 22 -6.97 2.17 4.50
C PHE A 22 -8.43 2.29 4.05
N GLU A 23 -8.86 3.48 3.62
CA GLU A 23 -10.20 3.68 3.08
C GLU A 23 -10.44 2.76 1.89
N TYR A 24 -9.50 2.72 0.94
CA TYR A 24 -9.62 1.82 -0.21
C TYR A 24 -9.61 0.34 0.18
N ALA A 25 -8.75 -0.07 1.12
CA ALA A 25 -8.75 -1.45 1.61
C ALA A 25 -10.10 -1.85 2.21
N LEU A 26 -10.71 -0.95 3.01
CA LEU A 26 -12.02 -1.17 3.60
C LEU A 26 -13.11 -1.28 2.53
N GLU A 27 -13.09 -0.41 1.52
CA GLU A 27 -14.01 -0.48 0.38
C GLU A 27 -13.96 -1.86 -0.30
N LEU A 28 -12.75 -2.38 -0.54
CA LEU A 28 -12.58 -3.70 -1.16
C LEU A 28 -13.13 -4.83 -0.30
N ILE A 29 -12.87 -4.80 1.02
CA ILE A 29 -13.35 -5.82 1.95
C ILE A 29 -14.88 -5.81 2.01
N VAL A 30 -15.50 -4.63 2.17
CA VAL A 30 -16.96 -4.48 2.23
C VAL A 30 -17.60 -4.96 0.92
N LYS A 31 -16.97 -4.66 -0.22
CA LYS A 31 -17.44 -5.09 -1.54
C LYS A 31 -17.35 -6.62 -1.71
N ARG A 32 -16.26 -7.25 -1.27
CA ARG A 32 -16.01 -8.69 -1.46
C ARG A 32 -16.76 -9.57 -0.47
N TRP A 33 -16.89 -9.14 0.78
CA TRP A 33 -17.56 -9.87 1.88
C TRP A 33 -18.61 -8.97 2.55
N PRO A 34 -19.77 -8.76 1.89
CA PRO A 34 -20.82 -7.93 2.45
C PRO A 34 -21.30 -8.51 3.80
N GLY A 35 -21.44 -7.64 4.81
CA GLY A 35 -21.94 -8.03 6.13
C GLY A 35 -20.90 -8.66 7.07
N ILE A 36 -19.64 -8.80 6.67
CA ILE A 36 -18.58 -9.26 7.59
C ILE A 36 -18.19 -8.18 8.61
N ILE A 37 -18.36 -6.92 8.21
CA ILE A 37 -18.13 -5.74 9.05
C ILE A 37 -19.50 -5.29 9.59
N ASN A 38 -19.86 -5.82 10.77
CA ASN A 38 -21.16 -5.55 11.43
C ASN A 38 -21.17 -4.28 12.28
N THR A 39 -20.01 -3.73 12.58
CA THR A 39 -19.87 -2.42 13.20
C THR A 39 -19.47 -1.42 12.13
N LYS A 40 -19.95 -0.16 12.18
CA LYS A 40 -19.15 0.91 11.56
C LYS A 40 -17.73 0.67 12.07
N PRO A 41 -16.68 0.61 11.22
CA PRO A 41 -15.34 0.61 11.75
C PRO A 41 -15.32 1.79 12.71
N PHE A 42 -15.21 1.49 14.00
CA PHE A 42 -15.07 2.45 15.08
C PHE A 42 -14.04 3.47 14.59
N PRO A 43 -14.06 4.76 14.98
CA PRO A 43 -13.06 5.73 14.51
C PRO A 43 -11.65 5.30 14.95
N PHE A 44 -11.08 4.33 14.25
CA PHE A 44 -9.84 3.64 14.55
C PHE A 44 -8.67 4.45 13.99
N LEU A 45 -8.93 5.66 13.50
CA LEU A 45 -8.02 6.38 12.64
C LEU A 45 -7.53 7.71 13.18
N TYR A 46 -8.13 8.34 14.20
CA TYR A 46 -7.79 9.75 14.43
C TYR A 46 -7.62 10.30 15.86
N GLU A 47 -8.15 9.72 16.93
CA GLU A 47 -8.15 10.44 18.24
C GLU A 47 -6.98 10.14 19.19
N SER A 48 -5.97 9.33 18.83
CA SER A 48 -4.86 9.02 19.78
C SER A 48 -3.43 9.07 19.24
N ARG A 49 -3.20 9.55 18.01
CA ARG A 49 -1.84 9.74 17.47
C ARG A 49 -1.66 11.12 16.85
N GLU A 50 -1.95 12.12 17.67
CA GLU A 50 -1.63 13.52 17.43
C GLU A 50 -0.12 13.68 17.18
N GLU A 51 0.23 14.35 16.07
CA GLU A 51 1.56 14.85 15.65
C GLU A 51 2.68 13.84 15.32
N SER A 52 2.81 12.72 16.02
CA SER A 52 3.94 11.79 15.78
C SER A 52 3.83 10.96 14.49
N SER A 53 2.60 10.65 14.04
CA SER A 53 2.37 9.84 12.83
C SER A 53 2.68 10.58 11.52
N LEU A 54 2.48 11.91 11.48
CA LEU A 54 2.83 12.74 10.32
C LEU A 54 4.35 12.96 10.22
N ARG A 55 5.08 12.81 11.32
CA ARG A 55 6.51 13.12 11.44
C ARG A 55 7.44 12.16 10.69
N GLY A 56 6.91 11.22 9.92
CA GLY A 56 7.68 10.21 9.19
C GLY A 56 7.17 9.87 7.79
N GLU A 57 6.14 10.54 7.29
CA GLU A 57 5.64 10.30 5.94
C GLU A 57 6.58 10.93 4.91
N LYS A 58 6.93 10.14 3.89
CA LYS A 58 7.85 10.54 2.84
C LYS A 58 7.39 10.02 1.49
N ARG A 59 7.58 10.84 0.47
CA ARG A 59 7.47 10.42 -0.94
C ARG A 59 8.84 9.96 -1.39
N VAL A 60 8.95 8.73 -1.87
CA VAL A 60 10.22 8.10 -2.21
C VAL A 60 10.25 7.75 -3.69
N ARG A 61 11.32 8.15 -4.39
CA ARG A 61 11.51 7.78 -5.80
C ARG A 61 12.10 6.38 -5.91
N ASN A 62 11.60 5.59 -6.86
CA ASN A 62 12.06 4.23 -7.15
C ASN A 62 12.71 4.08 -8.55
N GLU A 63 12.90 5.19 -9.26
CA GLU A 63 13.49 5.21 -10.62
C GLU A 63 14.85 4.53 -10.70
N HIS A 64 15.65 4.56 -9.62
CA HIS A 64 16.95 3.90 -9.62
C HIS A 64 16.83 2.38 -9.83
N MET A 65 15.91 1.70 -9.14
CA MET A 65 15.72 0.26 -9.32
C MET A 65 15.15 -0.07 -10.71
N LYS A 66 14.22 0.75 -11.23
CA LYS A 66 13.63 0.54 -12.56
C LYS A 66 14.68 0.67 -13.65
N ASN A 67 15.43 1.76 -13.65
CA ASN A 67 16.38 2.08 -14.72
C ASN A 67 17.62 1.18 -14.68
N LYS A 68 18.17 0.91 -13.49
CA LYS A 68 19.43 0.15 -13.35
C LYS A 68 19.21 -1.36 -13.37
N LEU A 69 18.12 -1.84 -12.78
CA LEU A 69 17.83 -3.27 -12.66
C LEU A 69 16.81 -3.77 -13.67
N GLY A 70 16.15 -2.88 -14.42
CA GLY A 70 15.10 -3.25 -15.38
C GLY A 70 13.81 -3.75 -14.70
N VAL A 71 13.61 -3.41 -13.42
CA VAL A 71 12.44 -3.86 -12.65
C VAL A 71 11.17 -3.27 -13.25
N LYS A 72 10.21 -4.14 -13.53
CA LYS A 72 8.83 -3.77 -13.85
C LYS A 72 7.94 -4.23 -12.70
N LEU A 73 7.26 -3.30 -12.06
CA LEU A 73 6.37 -3.62 -10.95
C LEU A 73 5.10 -4.30 -11.49
N ILE A 74 4.75 -5.43 -10.90
CA ILE A 74 3.48 -6.13 -11.19
C ILE A 74 2.31 -5.32 -10.63
N TYR A 75 2.51 -4.71 -9.46
CA TYR A 75 1.55 -3.83 -8.80
C TYR A 75 2.20 -2.45 -8.59
N PRO A 76 2.05 -1.51 -9.55
CA PRO A 76 2.67 -0.19 -9.46
C PRO A 76 1.96 0.75 -8.47
N SER A 77 0.82 0.36 -7.89
CA SER A 77 0.11 1.15 -6.89
C SER A 77 -0.50 0.29 -5.79
N TYR A 78 -0.70 0.88 -4.62
CA TYR A 78 -1.46 0.26 -3.53
C TYR A 78 -2.82 -0.24 -4.00
N LYS A 79 -3.50 0.49 -4.91
CA LYS A 79 -4.80 0.07 -5.44
C LYS A 79 -4.72 -1.24 -6.21
N SER A 80 -3.75 -1.35 -7.13
CA SER A 80 -3.53 -2.57 -7.91
C SER A 80 -3.14 -3.75 -7.05
N GLY A 81 -2.28 -3.54 -6.04
CA GLY A 81 -1.84 -4.59 -5.12
C GLY A 81 -2.96 -5.08 -4.21
N LEU A 82 -3.69 -4.16 -3.56
CA LEU A 82 -4.79 -4.52 -2.67
C LEU A 82 -5.94 -5.19 -3.43
N GLN A 83 -6.27 -4.73 -4.64
CA GLN A 83 -7.26 -5.39 -5.49
C GLN A 83 -6.86 -6.85 -5.77
N SER A 84 -5.61 -7.08 -6.19
CA SER A 84 -5.11 -8.43 -6.44
C SER A 84 -5.16 -9.31 -5.19
N ILE A 85 -4.75 -8.79 -4.03
CA ILE A 85 -4.82 -9.53 -2.75
C ILE A 85 -6.26 -9.95 -2.47
N VAL A 86 -7.23 -9.06 -2.60
CA VAL A 86 -8.65 -9.36 -2.33
C VAL A 86 -9.22 -10.37 -3.34
N GLU A 87 -8.83 -10.28 -4.61
CA GLU A 87 -9.25 -11.21 -5.65
C GLU A 87 -8.68 -12.62 -5.46
N ASN A 88 -7.46 -12.72 -4.93
CA ASN A 88 -6.75 -13.98 -4.75
C ASN A 88 -6.72 -14.45 -3.29
N MET A 89 -7.51 -13.84 -2.40
CA MET A 89 -7.48 -14.15 -0.97
C MET A 89 -7.88 -15.61 -0.67
N ASP A 90 -8.70 -16.20 -1.55
CA ASP A 90 -9.11 -17.61 -1.45
C ASP A 90 -8.05 -18.59 -1.99
N ASN A 91 -7.04 -18.10 -2.71
CA ASN A 91 -5.89 -18.88 -3.18
C ASN A 91 -4.60 -18.04 -3.09
N PRO A 92 -4.01 -17.91 -1.89
CA PRO A 92 -2.90 -16.98 -1.65
C PRO A 92 -1.55 -17.40 -2.25
N PHE A 93 -1.47 -18.55 -2.92
CA PHE A 93 -0.25 -19.11 -3.51
C PHE A 93 -0.47 -19.63 -4.93
#